data_AF-A0A6A4AGH0-F1
#
_entry.id   AF-A0A6A4AGH0-F1
#
_cell.length_a   1.000
_cell.length_b   1.000
_cell.length_c   1.000
_cell.angle_alpha   90.00
_cell.angle_beta   90.00
_cell.angle_gamma   90.00
#
_symmetry.space_group_name_H-M   'P 1'
#
loop_
_entity.id
_entity.type
_entity.pdbx_description
1 polymer ?
#
loop_
_entity_poly.entity_id
_entity_poly.type
_entity_poly.pdbx_seq_one_letter_code
_entity_poly.pdbx_strand_id
1 'polypeptide(L)'
;MGVMRLDLAMRNIIPVVMAGVLGIYGLIVAVIIQGSIDPPNGNAPKYGSYTGFAHLAAGLCCGLSGLTAGMAIGAVGDAGVRAVGSTRSCL
;
A
#
# COMPACT_ATOMS: atom_id res chain seq x y z
N MET A 1 -22.04 -5.73 -11.94
CA MET A 1 -21.53 -6.21 -13.26
C MET A 1 -20.83 -7.58 -13.21
N GLY A 2 -20.59 -8.20 -12.04
CA GLY A 2 -19.93 -9.53 -11.97
C GLY A 2 -20.82 -10.75 -12.23
N VAL A 3 -22.15 -10.61 -12.16
CA VAL A 3 -23.10 -11.75 -12.28
C VAL A 3 -23.52 -12.06 -13.71
N MET A 4 -23.32 -11.12 -14.66
CA MET A 4 -23.72 -11.31 -16.06
C MET A 4 -22.61 -11.94 -16.92
N ARG A 5 -21.32 -11.80 -16.54
CA ARG A 5 -20.15 -12.39 -17.23
C ARG A 5 -18.95 -12.54 -16.27
N LEU A 6 -18.63 -13.78 -15.88
CA LEU A 6 -17.52 -14.10 -14.97
C LEU A 6 -16.12 -13.78 -15.55
N ASP A 7 -15.98 -13.85 -16.88
CA ASP A 7 -14.74 -13.55 -17.60
C ASP A 7 -14.24 -12.11 -17.38
N LEU A 8 -15.17 -11.18 -17.19
CA LEU A 8 -14.87 -9.77 -16.90
C LEU A 8 -14.43 -9.57 -15.44
N ALA A 9 -14.91 -10.40 -14.51
CA ALA A 9 -14.50 -10.34 -13.11
C ALA A 9 -13.04 -10.77 -12.92
N MET A 10 -12.61 -11.82 -13.62
CA MET A 10 -11.24 -12.34 -13.56
C MET A 10 -10.19 -11.29 -13.96
N ARG A 11 -10.50 -10.46 -14.96
CA ARG A 11 -9.58 -9.43 -15.47
C ARG A 11 -9.54 -8.18 -14.58
N ASN A 12 -10.59 -7.94 -13.80
CA ASN A 12 -10.72 -6.79 -12.90
C ASN A 12 -10.11 -7.04 -11.51
N ILE A 13 -9.42 -8.17 -11.29
CA ILE A 13 -8.69 -8.46 -10.04
C ILE A 13 -7.37 -7.68 -9.96
N ILE A 14 -6.82 -7.22 -11.10
CA ILE A 14 -5.51 -6.55 -11.16
C ILE A 14 -5.44 -5.31 -10.23
N PRO A 15 -6.42 -4.39 -10.17
CA PRO A 15 -6.41 -3.25 -9.24
C PRO A 15 -6.42 -3.67 -7.77
N VAL A 16 -7.08 -4.77 -7.43
CA VAL A 16 -7.13 -5.29 -6.05
C VAL A 16 -5.74 -5.77 -5.62
N VAL A 17 -5.04 -6.48 -6.51
CA VAL A 17 -3.66 -6.93 -6.24
C VAL A 17 -2.72 -5.73 -6.10
N MET A 18 -2.86 -4.70 -6.93
CA MET A 18 -2.02 -3.49 -6.84
C MET A 18 -2.27 -2.70 -5.55
N ALA A 19 -3.52 -2.66 -5.05
CA ALA A 19 -3.82 -2.10 -3.73
C ALA A 19 -3.21 -2.96 -2.59
N GLY A 20 -3.16 -4.29 -2.75
CA GLY A 20 -2.60 -5.21 -1.78
C GLY A 20 -1.08 -5.04 -1.57
N VAL A 21 -0.32 -4.86 -2.65
CA VAL A 21 1.15 -4.71 -2.57
C VAL A 21 1.56 -3.44 -1.81
N LEU A 22 0.77 -2.36 -1.89
CA LEU A 22 1.00 -1.14 -1.11
C LEU A 22 0.99 -1.39 0.40
N GLY A 23 0.13 -2.29 0.89
CA GLY A 23 0.11 -2.69 2.29
C GLY A 23 1.36 -3.47 2.71
N ILE A 24 1.92 -4.29 1.82
CA ILE A 24 3.14 -5.05 2.07
C ILE A 24 4.35 -4.10 2.19
N TYR A 25 4.41 -3.02 1.41
CA TYR A 25 5.46 -2.02 1.54
C TYR A 25 5.51 -1.38 2.93
N GLY A 26 4.34 -1.07 3.52
CA GLY A 26 4.27 -0.54 4.89
C GLY A 26 4.74 -1.54 5.95
N LEU A 27 4.40 -2.82 5.78
CA LEU A 27 4.84 -3.89 6.68
C LEU A 27 6.36 -4.12 6.60
N ILE A 28 6.95 -4.07 5.41
CA ILE A 28 8.41 -4.18 5.23
C ILE A 28 9.13 -3.04 5.95
N VAL A 29 8.63 -1.80 5.84
CA VAL A 29 9.24 -0.64 6.53
C VAL A 29 9.18 -0.80 8.05
N ALA A 30 8.07 -1.32 8.60
CA ALA A 30 7.96 -1.59 10.03
C ALA A 30 8.99 -2.63 10.51
N VAL A 31 9.19 -3.72 9.76
CA VAL A 31 10.16 -4.78 10.10
C VAL A 31 11.61 -4.27 10.03
N ILE A 32 11.94 -3.44 9.03
CA ILE A 32 13.29 -2.85 8.90
C ILE A 32 13.59 -1.92 10.08
N ILE A 33 12.63 -1.08 10.47
CA ILE A 33 12.78 -0.19 11.63
C ILE A 33 12.96 -1.01 12.90
N GLN A 34 12.15 -2.06 13.10
CA GLN A 34 12.28 -2.94 14.26
C GLN A 34 13.66 -3.62 14.34
N GLY A 35 14.20 -4.08 13.21
CA GLY A 35 15.53 -4.69 13.14
C GLY A 35 16.69 -3.71 13.30
N SER A 36 16.44 -2.40 13.12
CA SER A 36 17.44 -1.34 13.32
C SER A 36 17.47 -0.82 14.76
N ILE A 37 16.55 -1.27 15.62
CA ILE A 37 16.53 -0.89 17.03
C ILE A 37 17.53 -1.75 17.81
N ASP A 38 18.75 -1.23 17.99
CA ASP A 38 19.76 -1.85 18.86
C ASP A 38 19.30 -1.83 20.34
N PRO A 39 19.34 -2.96 21.06
CA PRO A 39 19.04 -2.98 22.49
C PRO A 39 20.08 -2.14 23.27
N PRO A 40 19.66 -1.42 24.32
CA PRO A 40 20.57 -0.60 25.12
C PRO A 40 21.56 -1.50 25.89
N ASN A 41 22.79 -1.60 25.38
CA ASN A 41 23.89 -2.28 26.07
C ASN A 41 24.54 -1.31 27.08
N GLY A 42 24.00 -1.26 28.31
CA GLY A 42 24.59 -0.61 29.48
C GLY A 42 24.78 0.91 29.42
N ASN A 43 24.08 1.66 30.28
CA ASN A 43 24.23 3.09 30.66
C ASN A 43 24.47 4.18 29.58
N ALA A 44 24.53 3.86 28.30
CA ALA A 44 24.62 4.81 27.20
C ALA A 44 23.46 4.57 26.21
N PRO A 45 22.61 5.58 25.94
CA PRO A 45 21.54 5.43 24.96
C PRO A 45 22.15 5.33 23.55
N LYS A 46 22.17 4.13 22.98
CA LYS A 46 22.49 3.94 21.54
C LYS A 46 21.43 4.55 20.61
N TYR A 47 20.22 4.74 21.12
CA TYR A 47 19.14 5.46 20.44
C TYR A 47 19.14 6.95 20.84
N GLY A 48 19.63 7.80 19.93
CA GLY A 48 19.51 9.24 20.09
C GLY A 48 18.08 9.73 19.82
N SER A 49 17.70 10.87 20.38
CA SER A 49 16.42 11.52 20.06
C SER A 49 16.26 11.79 18.55
N TYR A 50 17.37 12.09 17.86
CA TYR A 50 17.40 12.26 16.40
C TYR A 50 17.00 10.98 15.64
N THR A 51 17.51 9.80 16.03
CA THR A 51 17.17 8.54 15.35
C THR A 51 15.72 8.16 15.61
N GLY A 52 15.20 8.42 16.83
CA GLY A 52 13.78 8.23 17.15
C GLY A 52 12.84 9.07 16.27
N PHE A 53 13.12 10.37 16.13
CA PHE A 53 12.33 11.24 15.24
C PHE A 53 12.48 10.86 13.76
N ALA A 54 13.68 10.42 13.34
CA ALA A 54 13.90 9.95 11.98
C ALA A 54 13.07 8.70 11.65
N HIS A 55 12.97 7.72 12.56
CA HIS A 55 12.11 6.54 12.36
C HIS A 55 10.62 6.86 12.35
N LEU A 56 10.17 7.78 13.22
CA LEU A 56 8.79 8.27 13.22
C LEU A 56 8.45 8.96 11.88
N ALA A 57 9.34 9.84 11.41
CA ALA A 57 9.18 10.55 10.16
C ALA A 57 9.20 9.60 8.95
N ALA A 58 10.08 8.59 8.96
CA ALA A 58 10.14 7.56 7.92
C ALA A 58 8.82 6.77 7.84
N GLY A 59 8.27 6.36 8.97
CA GLY A 59 6.97 5.67 9.03
C GLY A 59 5.81 6.54 8.54
N LEU A 60 5.74 7.80 8.97
CA LEU A 60 4.69 8.74 8.54
C LEU A 60 4.77 9.05 7.03
N CYS A 61 5.97 9.28 6.50
CA CYS A 61 6.16 9.56 5.08
C CYS A 61 5.69 8.39 4.20
N CYS A 62 6.12 7.16 4.51
CA CYS A 62 5.74 5.97 3.75
C CYS A 62 4.25 5.62 3.92
N GLY A 63 3.71 5.76 5.13
CA GLY A 63 2.30 5.49 5.42
C GLY A 63 1.34 6.44 4.70
N LEU A 64 1.62 7.75 4.74
CA LEU A 64 0.78 8.75 4.07
C LEU A 64 0.83 8.62 2.54
N SER A 65 2.03 8.39 1.97
CA SER A 65 2.16 8.18 0.53
C SER A 65 1.47 6.90 0.05
N GLY A 66 1.53 5.81 0.82
CA GLY A 66 0.78 4.58 0.54
C GLY A 66 -0.74 4.77 0.61
N LEU A 67 -1.24 5.57 1.56
CA LEU A 67 -2.67 5.88 1.67
C LEU A 67 -3.17 6.71 0.48
N THR A 68 -2.44 7.75 0.08
CA THR A 68 -2.79 8.56 -1.10
C THR A 68 -2.74 7.73 -2.38
N ALA A 69 -1.71 6.88 -2.54
CA ALA A 69 -1.60 5.98 -3.67
C ALA A 69 -2.77 4.98 -3.73
N GLY A 70 -3.15 4.39 -2.59
CA GLY A 70 -4.29 3.47 -2.49
C GLY A 70 -5.61 4.13 -2.87
N MET A 71 -5.83 5.39 -2.46
CA MET A 71 -7.03 6.16 -2.84
C MET A 71 -7.08 6.42 -4.35
N ALA A 72 -5.95 6.77 -4.97
CA ALA A 72 -5.87 6.97 -6.42
C ALA A 72 -6.14 5.67 -7.20
N ILE A 73 -5.58 4.53 -6.76
CA ILE A 73 -5.82 3.22 -7.37
C ILE A 73 -7.28 2.82 -7.24
N GLY A 74 -7.92 3.08 -6.10
CA GLY A 74 -9.34 2.82 -5.91
C GLY A 74 -10.23 3.62 -6.88
N ALA A 75 -9.93 4.91 -7.06
CA ALA A 75 -10.66 5.77 -7.99
C ALA A 75 -10.47 5.34 -9.46
N VAL A 76 -9.24 5.04 -9.87
CA VAL A 76 -8.95 4.50 -11.21
C VAL A 76 -9.57 3.13 -11.40
N GLY A 77 -9.62 2.31 -10.35
CA GLY A 77 -10.26 0.99 -10.35
C GLY A 77 -11.75 1.07 -10.64
N ASP A 78 -12.50 1.96 -9.95
CA ASP A 78 -13.94 2.12 -10.17
C ASP A 78 -14.23 2.60 -11.61
N ALA A 79 -13.49 3.61 -12.09
CA ALA A 79 -13.61 4.11 -13.46
C ALA A 79 -13.25 3.03 -14.51
N GLY A 80 -12.18 2.27 -14.26
CA GLY A 80 -11.71 1.20 -15.13
C GLY A 80 -12.71 0.06 -15.25
N VAL A 81 -13.32 -0.37 -14.14
CA VAL A 81 -14.34 -1.42 -14.15
C VAL A 81 -15.59 -0.97 -14.93
N ARG A 82 -16.00 0.30 -14.81
CA ARG A 82 -17.14 0.85 -15.57
C ARG A 82 -16.84 0.95 -17.06
N ALA A 83 -15.68 1.48 -17.44
CA ALA A 83 -15.28 1.59 -18.86
C ALA A 83 -15.20 0.23 -19.54
N VAL A 84 -14.64 -0.78 -18.87
CA VAL A 84 -14.56 -2.15 -19.40
C VAL A 84 -15.95 -2.77 -19.61
N GLY A 85 -16.94 -2.42 -18.78
CA GLY A 85 -18.34 -2.82 -18.97
C GLY A 85 -18.99 -2.18 -20.20
N SER A 86 -18.69 -0.91 -20.50
CA SER A 86 -19.25 -0.19 -21.65
C SER A 86 -18.62 -0.62 -22.99
N THR A 87 -17.32 -0.86 -23.04
CA THR A 87 -16.60 -1.16 -24.30
C THR A 87 -16.88 -2.58 -24.83
N ARG A 88 -17.24 -3.55 -23.97
CA ARG A 88 -17.57 -4.93 -24.40
C ARG A 88 -19.05 -5.20 -24.69
N SER A 89 -19.93 -4.19 -24.60
CA SER A 89 -21.33 -4.34 -25.03
C SER A 89 -21.55 -4.03 -26.53
N CYS A 90 -20.53 -3.54 -27.24
CA CYS A 90 -20.62 -3.16 -28.66
C CYS A 90 -19.90 -4.12 -29.62
N LEU A 91 -19.45 -5.28 -29.12
CA LEU A 91 -18.77 -6.35 -29.86
C LEU A 91 -19.35 -7.69 -29.45
#